data_AF-A0A836Q1T3-F1
#
_entry.id   AF-A0A836Q1T3-F1
#
_cell.length_a   1.000
_cell.length_b   1.000
_cell.length_c   1.000
_cell.angle_alpha   90.00
_cell.angle_beta   90.00
_cell.angle_gamma   90.00
#
_symmetry.space_group_name_H-M   'P 1'
#
loop_
_entity.id
_entity.type
_entity.pdbx_description
1 polymer ?
#
loop_
_entity_poly.entity_id
_entity_poly.type
_entity_poly.pdbx_seq_one_letter_code
_entity_poly.pdbx_strand_id
1 'polypeptide(L)'
;MVVTLGVFVFLLTGAFLGQIVLHNNEAGTFPGLVAGIWAAWPFLHQARIQRYNFLHPVPREYKVPVKQAFAKVRELLADISYNFGDKWHIASADTQSGKITADLRFTDEQIHYDMDQRGQIHTRKERLQRHVGLEITLSDTGRDTTLVYLDFAPKVEGVQFRACDSIVTGVIDSIEMRIGPGIQVGDETDTRLPAPPWWLISLSALALFALLGDIQKAIFS
;
A
#
# COMPACT_ATOMS: atom_id res chain seq x y z
N MET A 1 0.20 -10.57 -9.69
CA MET A 1 -1.00 -11.42 -9.54
C MET A 1 -2.27 -10.70 -10.01
N VAL A 2 -2.62 -9.53 -9.46
CA VAL A 2 -3.82 -8.77 -9.88
C VAL A 2 -3.75 -8.34 -11.36
N VAL A 3 -2.61 -7.79 -11.79
CA VAL A 3 -2.37 -7.44 -13.21
C VAL A 3 -2.47 -8.69 -14.10
N THR A 4 -1.95 -9.82 -13.63
CA THR A 4 -1.98 -11.10 -14.35
C THR A 4 -3.42 -11.59 -14.56
N LEU A 5 -4.27 -11.49 -13.53
CA LEU A 5 -5.70 -11.83 -13.62
C LEU A 5 -6.43 -10.89 -14.59
N GLY A 6 -6.20 -9.58 -14.47
CA GLY A 6 -6.83 -8.60 -15.37
C GLY A 6 -6.43 -8.82 -16.84
N VAL A 7 -5.14 -9.08 -17.09
CA VAL A 7 -4.63 -9.42 -18.44
C VAL A 7 -5.21 -10.74 -18.93
N PHE A 8 -5.32 -11.76 -18.08
CA PHE A 8 -5.93 -13.04 -18.45
C PHE A 8 -7.39 -12.87 -18.87
N VAL A 9 -8.20 -12.15 -18.07
CA VAL A 9 -9.62 -11.88 -18.38
C VAL A 9 -9.76 -11.02 -19.63
N PHE A 10 -8.88 -10.04 -19.83
CA PHE A 10 -8.81 -9.24 -21.05
C PHE A 10 -8.60 -10.10 -22.29
N LEU A 11 -7.56 -10.93 -22.29
CA LEU A 11 -7.21 -11.79 -23.42
C LEU A 11 -8.30 -12.84 -23.69
N LEU A 12 -8.85 -13.45 -22.64
CA LEU A 12 -9.89 -14.47 -22.77
C LEU A 12 -11.19 -13.88 -23.33
N THR A 13 -11.65 -12.77 -22.77
CA THR A 13 -12.90 -12.12 -23.22
C THR A 13 -12.74 -11.53 -24.61
N GLY A 14 -11.59 -10.92 -24.89
CA GLY A 14 -11.29 -10.36 -26.21
C GLY A 14 -11.18 -11.43 -27.30
N ALA A 15 -10.51 -12.55 -27.02
CA ALA A 15 -10.45 -13.68 -27.96
C ALA A 15 -11.82 -14.31 -28.17
N PHE A 16 -12.62 -14.49 -27.11
CA PHE A 16 -13.96 -15.07 -27.23
C PHE A 16 -14.88 -14.21 -28.10
N LEU A 17 -14.95 -12.90 -27.83
CA LEU A 17 -15.81 -11.99 -28.60
C LEU A 17 -15.30 -11.79 -30.02
N GLY A 18 -13.99 -11.58 -30.18
CA GLY A 18 -13.38 -11.29 -31.47
C GLY A 18 -13.35 -12.49 -32.42
N GLN A 19 -12.98 -13.68 -31.92
CA GLN A 19 -12.78 -14.86 -32.78
C GLN A 19 -14.03 -15.74 -32.90
N ILE A 20 -14.81 -15.90 -31.84
CA ILE A 20 -15.90 -16.88 -31.82
C ILE A 20 -17.24 -16.24 -32.16
N VAL A 21 -17.49 -15.01 -31.71
CA VAL A 21 -18.79 -14.33 -31.89
C VAL A 21 -18.80 -13.47 -33.15
N LEU A 22 -17.85 -12.54 -33.26
CA LEU A 22 -17.89 -11.48 -34.29
C LEU A 22 -16.98 -11.74 -35.49
N HIS A 23 -16.08 -12.74 -35.43
CA HIS A 23 -15.06 -13.01 -36.44
C HIS A 23 -14.26 -11.76 -36.86
N ASN A 24 -14.12 -10.81 -35.94
CA ASN A 24 -13.36 -9.57 -36.08
C ASN A 24 -12.55 -9.33 -34.79
N ASN A 25 -11.23 -9.50 -34.88
CA ASN A 25 -10.33 -9.45 -33.73
C ASN A 25 -10.35 -8.09 -33.01
N GLU A 26 -10.64 -7.00 -33.72
CA GLU A 26 -10.63 -5.65 -33.13
C GLU A 26 -11.84 -5.40 -32.24
N ALA A 27 -13.00 -5.97 -32.58
CA ALA A 27 -14.27 -5.77 -31.88
C ALA A 27 -14.27 -6.35 -30.44
N GLY A 28 -13.42 -7.35 -30.17
CA GLY A 28 -13.29 -7.96 -28.84
C GLY A 28 -12.39 -7.19 -27.87
N THR A 29 -11.53 -6.30 -28.37
CA THR A 29 -10.46 -5.68 -27.56
C THR A 29 -11.01 -4.74 -26.48
N PHE A 30 -11.89 -3.82 -26.84
CA PHE A 30 -12.43 -2.84 -25.90
C PHE A 30 -13.34 -3.46 -24.82
N PRO A 31 -14.30 -4.35 -25.15
CA PRO A 31 -15.08 -5.08 -24.14
C PRO A 31 -14.21 -5.97 -23.25
N GLY A 32 -13.19 -6.63 -23.83
CA GLY A 32 -12.24 -7.39 -23.06
C GLY A 32 -11.50 -6.53 -22.04
N LEU A 33 -11.09 -5.32 -22.42
CA LEU A 33 -10.30 -4.44 -21.55
C LEU A 33 -11.14 -4.00 -20.35
N VAL A 34 -12.41 -3.65 -20.60
CA VAL A 34 -13.35 -3.29 -19.53
C VAL A 34 -13.60 -4.49 -18.59
N ALA A 35 -13.77 -5.69 -19.13
CA ALA A 35 -13.90 -6.91 -18.33
C ALA A 35 -12.65 -7.19 -17.46
N GLY A 36 -11.45 -6.97 -18.01
CA GLY A 36 -10.19 -7.08 -17.28
C GLY A 36 -10.09 -6.07 -16.12
N ILE A 37 -10.52 -4.83 -16.32
CA ILE A 37 -10.56 -3.80 -15.27
C ILE A 37 -11.55 -4.21 -14.16
N TRP A 38 -12.74 -4.68 -14.52
CA TRP A 38 -13.74 -5.18 -13.56
C TRP A 38 -13.20 -6.32 -12.70
N ALA A 39 -12.50 -7.28 -13.32
CA ALA A 39 -11.90 -8.39 -12.61
C ALA A 39 -10.76 -7.95 -11.67
N ALA A 40 -9.96 -6.95 -12.07
CA ALA A 40 -8.84 -6.47 -11.28
C ALA A 40 -9.24 -5.52 -10.14
N TRP A 41 -10.31 -4.74 -10.33
CA TRP A 41 -10.75 -3.69 -9.40
C TRP A 41 -10.91 -4.12 -7.94
N PRO A 42 -11.62 -5.22 -7.58
CA PRO A 42 -11.81 -5.58 -6.18
C PRO A 42 -10.48 -5.85 -5.46
N PHE A 43 -9.53 -6.45 -6.16
CA PHE A 43 -8.20 -6.75 -5.60
C PHE A 43 -7.34 -5.50 -5.46
N LEU A 44 -7.44 -4.55 -6.40
CA LEU A 44 -6.75 -3.26 -6.27
C LEU A 44 -7.27 -2.48 -5.06
N HIS A 45 -8.59 -2.49 -4.85
CA HIS A 45 -9.22 -1.87 -3.68
C HIS A 45 -8.76 -2.51 -2.37
N GLN A 46 -8.83 -3.85 -2.28
CA GLN A 46 -8.37 -4.58 -1.10
C GLN A 46 -6.86 -4.36 -0.82
N ALA A 47 -6.01 -4.43 -1.84
CA ALA A 47 -4.57 -4.20 -1.69
C ALA A 47 -4.27 -2.78 -1.19
N ARG A 48 -5.04 -1.78 -1.66
CA ARG A 48 -4.93 -0.40 -1.19
C ARG A 48 -5.34 -0.26 0.28
N ILE A 49 -6.45 -0.88 0.70
CA ILE A 49 -6.90 -0.82 2.10
C ILE A 49 -5.93 -1.56 3.01
N GLN A 50 -5.47 -2.74 2.62
CA GLN A 50 -4.46 -3.48 3.39
C GLN A 50 -3.19 -2.64 3.57
N ARG A 51 -2.76 -1.93 2.51
CA ARG A 51 -1.63 -1.01 2.61
C ARG A 51 -1.91 0.15 3.54
N TYR A 52 -3.12 0.71 3.49
CA TYR A 52 -3.53 1.79 4.37
C TYR A 52 -3.55 1.32 5.84
N ASN A 53 -4.21 0.21 6.17
CA ASN A 53 -4.25 -0.37 7.52
C ASN A 53 -2.86 -0.75 8.03
N PHE A 54 -1.93 -1.13 7.15
CA PHE A 54 -0.54 -1.38 7.51
C PHE A 54 0.21 -0.11 7.92
N LEU A 55 0.01 0.99 7.18
CA LEU A 55 0.65 2.28 7.46
C LEU A 55 -0.01 3.05 8.61
N HIS A 56 -1.29 2.78 8.86
CA HIS A 56 -2.10 3.39 9.90
C HIS A 56 -2.74 2.27 10.72
N PRO A 57 -1.94 1.54 11.54
CA PRO A 57 -2.46 0.44 12.33
C PRO A 57 -3.50 0.93 13.34
N VAL A 58 -4.43 0.04 13.67
CA VAL A 58 -5.46 0.31 14.67
C VAL A 58 -4.81 0.71 16.00
N PRO A 59 -5.37 1.70 16.71
CA PRO A 59 -4.83 2.15 17.99
C PRO A 59 -4.71 0.99 18.97
N ARG A 60 -3.62 0.97 19.74
CA ARG A 60 -3.39 -0.06 20.75
C ARG A 60 -3.42 0.55 22.15
N GLU A 61 -4.15 -0.10 23.04
CA GLU A 61 -4.22 0.23 24.46
C GLU A 61 -3.16 -0.55 25.24
N TYR A 62 -2.32 0.15 25.98
CA TYR A 62 -1.29 -0.42 26.84
C TYR A 62 -1.60 -0.13 28.30
N LYS A 63 -1.30 -1.09 29.19
CA LYS A 63 -1.47 -0.96 30.65
C LYS A 63 -0.29 -0.23 31.29
N VAL A 64 -0.01 0.98 30.81
CA VAL A 64 1.09 1.83 31.27
C VAL A 64 0.61 3.28 31.29
N PRO A 65 1.00 4.11 32.28
CA PRO A 65 0.67 5.53 32.29
C PRO A 65 1.27 6.30 31.11
N VAL A 66 0.57 7.32 30.61
CA VAL A 66 0.94 8.11 29.41
C VAL A 66 2.35 8.65 29.47
N LYS A 67 2.75 9.23 30.61
CA LYS A 67 4.09 9.80 30.78
C LYS A 67 5.18 8.75 30.64
N GLN A 68 4.95 7.54 31.16
CA GLN A 68 5.91 6.45 31.08
C GLN A 68 5.95 5.84 29.67
N ALA A 69 4.80 5.65 29.03
CA ALA A 69 4.73 5.20 27.65
C ALA A 69 5.44 6.19 26.70
N PHE A 70 5.17 7.49 26.84
CA PHE A 70 5.81 8.55 26.07
C PHE A 70 7.34 8.53 26.22
N ALA A 71 7.83 8.44 27.46
CA ALA A 71 9.26 8.38 27.73
C ALA A 71 9.92 7.16 27.08
N LYS A 72 9.30 5.98 27.20
CA LYS A 72 9.77 4.73 26.60
C LYS A 72 9.82 4.79 25.08
N VAL A 73 8.78 5.31 24.43
CA VAL A 73 8.71 5.45 22.96
C VAL A 73 9.79 6.41 22.47
N ARG A 74 9.94 7.56 23.14
CA ARG A 74 10.95 8.55 22.78
C ARG A 74 12.37 7.99 22.92
N GLU A 75 12.65 7.27 24.01
CA GLU A 75 13.93 6.60 24.23
C GLU A 75 14.18 5.52 23.17
N LEU A 76 13.16 4.73 22.85
CA LEU A 76 13.24 3.70 21.81
C LEU A 76 13.62 4.29 20.44
N LEU A 77 12.97 5.37 20.02
CA LEU A 77 13.30 6.04 18.75
C LEU A 77 14.74 6.57 18.72
N ALA A 78 15.28 6.99 19.86
CA ALA A 78 16.66 7.45 19.95
C ALA A 78 17.71 6.32 19.93
N ASP A 79 17.33 5.13 20.42
CA ASP A 79 18.19 3.95 20.52
C ASP A 79 18.24 3.14 19.22
N ILE A 80 17.09 3.01 18.52
CA ILE A 80 17.01 2.27 17.26
C ILE A 80 17.95 2.91 16.23
N SER A 81 18.83 2.07 15.68
CA SER A 81 19.68 2.41 14.54
C SER A 81 19.51 1.37 13.44
N TYR A 82 19.60 1.84 12.21
CA TYR A 82 19.48 1.02 11.01
C TYR A 82 20.83 0.90 10.32
N ASN A 83 20.83 0.26 9.14
CA ASN A 83 22.01 0.13 8.31
C ASN A 83 22.74 1.48 8.17
N PHE A 84 24.06 1.43 8.19
CA PHE A 84 24.93 2.61 8.12
C PHE A 84 24.81 3.60 9.30
N GLY A 85 24.16 3.19 10.40
CA GLY A 85 24.02 4.03 11.59
C GLY A 85 22.93 5.10 11.45
N ASP A 86 22.04 4.96 10.47
CA ASP A 86 20.89 5.84 10.27
C ASP A 86 19.95 5.74 11.46
N LYS A 87 19.54 6.89 12.02
CA LYS A 87 18.70 6.99 13.22
C LYS A 87 17.48 7.87 12.97
N TRP A 88 16.44 7.67 13.78
CA TRP A 88 15.28 8.56 13.76
C TRP A 88 15.67 9.95 14.25
N HIS A 89 15.32 10.97 13.47
CA HIS A 89 15.33 12.36 13.90
C HIS A 89 13.98 12.69 14.51
N ILE A 90 13.96 12.98 15.82
CA ILE A 90 12.75 13.47 16.50
C ILE A 90 12.61 14.96 16.18
N ALA A 91 11.61 15.33 15.37
CA ALA A 91 11.36 16.71 14.96
C ALA A 91 10.60 17.50 16.03
N SER A 92 9.63 16.84 16.68
CA SER A 92 8.86 17.40 17.79
C SER A 92 8.47 16.30 18.77
N ALA A 93 8.50 16.62 20.06
CA ALA A 93 8.06 15.73 21.12
C ALA A 93 7.34 16.58 22.18
N ASP A 94 6.02 16.71 22.04
CA ASP A 94 5.21 17.50 22.95
C ASP A 94 4.51 16.59 23.98
N THR A 95 4.91 16.75 25.23
CA THR A 95 4.35 16.02 26.37
C THR A 95 2.94 16.47 26.76
N GLN A 96 2.50 17.68 26.37
CA GLN A 96 1.17 18.19 26.70
C GLN A 96 0.11 17.62 25.74
N SER A 97 0.39 17.65 24.43
CA SER A 97 -0.48 17.02 23.42
C SER A 97 -0.28 15.52 23.28
N GLY A 98 0.79 14.95 23.85
CA GLY A 98 1.11 13.53 23.73
C GLY A 98 1.59 13.13 22.34
N LYS A 99 2.03 14.10 21.53
CA LYS A 99 2.41 13.88 20.13
C LYS A 99 3.93 13.84 19.96
N ILE A 100 4.41 12.83 19.23
CA ILE A 100 5.81 12.68 18.80
C ILE A 100 5.82 12.63 17.28
N THR A 101 6.60 13.50 16.64
CA THR A 101 6.85 13.48 15.21
C THR A 101 8.32 13.18 14.98
N ALA A 102 8.60 12.11 14.23
CA ALA A 102 9.94 11.66 13.91
C ALA A 102 10.07 11.38 12.42
N ASP A 103 11.24 11.68 11.87
CA ASP A 103 11.60 11.41 10.48
C ASP A 103 12.84 10.52 10.43
N LEU A 104 12.80 9.49 9.58
CA LEU A 104 13.93 8.64 9.29
C LEU A 104 14.36 8.85 7.85
N ARG A 105 15.63 9.22 7.68
CA ARG A 105 16.33 9.09 6.40
C ARG A 105 17.22 7.88 6.49
N PHE A 106 16.95 6.87 5.68
CA PHE A 106 17.75 5.65 5.67
C PHE A 106 18.25 5.35 4.27
N THR A 107 19.43 4.74 4.21
CA THR A 107 20.04 4.30 2.96
C THR A 107 19.78 2.81 2.78
N ASP A 108 19.21 2.43 1.64
CA ASP A 108 19.02 1.03 1.26
C ASP A 108 19.89 0.65 0.07
N GLU A 109 20.37 -0.60 0.05
CA GLU A 109 21.13 -1.15 -1.07
C GLU A 109 20.18 -1.82 -2.05
N GLN A 110 20.01 -1.23 -3.24
CA GLN A 110 19.28 -1.87 -4.32
C GLN A 110 20.25 -2.56 -5.28
N ILE A 111 19.89 -3.79 -5.67
CA ILE A 111 20.60 -4.51 -6.72
C ILE A 111 19.99 -4.10 -8.06
N HIS A 112 20.75 -3.36 -8.84
CA HIS A 112 20.45 -3.04 -10.22
C HIS A 112 21.02 -4.12 -11.14
N TYR A 113 20.23 -4.58 -12.10
CA TYR A 113 20.66 -5.55 -13.10
C TYR A 113 20.98 -4.80 -14.39
N ASP A 114 22.26 -4.57 -14.64
CA ASP A 114 22.75 -3.97 -15.88
C ASP A 114 23.06 -5.09 -16.89
N MET A 115 22.62 -4.92 -18.14
CA MET A 115 23.07 -5.73 -19.26
C MET A 115 24.24 -5.05 -19.96
N ASP A 116 25.38 -5.72 -20.04
CA ASP A 116 26.50 -5.26 -20.87
C ASP A 116 26.19 -5.44 -22.37
N GLN A 117 26.90 -4.73 -23.24
CA GLN A 117 26.78 -4.81 -24.71
C GLN A 117 27.02 -6.23 -25.26
N ARG A 118 27.62 -7.12 -24.46
CA ARG A 118 27.86 -8.55 -24.78
C ARG A 118 26.74 -9.48 -24.27
N GLY A 119 25.68 -8.93 -23.70
CA GLY A 119 24.54 -9.71 -23.16
C GLY A 119 24.81 -10.39 -21.82
N GLN A 120 25.92 -10.07 -21.13
CA GLN A 120 26.16 -10.55 -19.77
C GLN A 120 25.43 -9.66 -18.76
N ILE A 121 24.77 -10.31 -17.79
CA ILE A 121 24.03 -9.64 -16.72
C ILE A 121 25.01 -9.38 -15.57
N HIS A 122 25.22 -8.10 -15.26
CA HIS A 122 25.99 -7.68 -14.10
C HIS A 122 25.06 -7.09 -13.05
N THR A 123 25.31 -7.45 -11.79
CA THR A 123 24.60 -6.87 -10.65
C THR A 123 25.41 -5.71 -10.09
N ARG A 124 24.89 -4.50 -10.20
CA ARG A 124 25.44 -3.32 -9.55
C ARG A 124 24.65 -3.04 -8.28
N LYS A 125 25.33 -2.92 -7.14
CA LYS A 125 24.68 -2.44 -5.91
C LYS A 125 24.73 -0.93 -5.89
N GLU A 126 23.56 -0.31 -5.86
CA GLU A 126 23.40 1.14 -5.74
C GLU A 126 22.75 1.48 -4.40
N ARG A 127 23.23 2.56 -3.79
CA ARG A 127 22.70 3.06 -2.52
C ARG A 127 21.66 4.13 -2.82
N LEU A 128 20.43 3.88 -2.39
CA LEU A 128 19.32 4.81 -2.56
C LEU A 128 18.86 5.30 -1.20
N GLN A 129 18.80 6.62 -1.05
CA GLN A 129 18.28 7.25 0.16
C GLN A 129 16.74 7.24 0.10
N ARG A 130 16.11 6.91 1.23
CA ARG A 130 14.66 6.89 1.37
C ARG A 130 14.25 7.60 2.65
N HIS A 131 12.98 8.02 2.69
CA HIS A 131 12.44 8.80 3.80
C HIS A 131 11.16 8.16 4.34
N VAL A 132 11.04 8.09 5.66
CA VAL A 132 9.82 7.68 6.36
C VAL A 132 9.52 8.68 7.46
N GLY A 133 8.34 9.29 7.42
CA GLY A 133 7.79 10.03 8.54
C GLY A 133 7.00 9.11 9.46
N LEU A 134 7.07 9.37 10.76
CA LEU A 134 6.32 8.68 11.80
C LEU A 134 5.70 9.73 12.72
N GLU A 135 4.39 9.67 12.86
CA GLU A 135 3.64 10.43 13.84
C GLU A 135 3.04 9.47 14.87
N ILE A 136 3.32 9.72 16.13
CA ILE A 136 2.81 8.95 17.27
C ILE A 136 1.98 9.88 18.12
N THR A 137 0.72 9.52 18.38
CA THR A 137 -0.13 10.24 19.33
C THR A 137 -0.47 9.32 20.49
N LEU A 138 -0.18 9.78 21.70
CA LEU A 138 -0.50 9.08 22.94
C LEU A 138 -1.62 9.81 23.68
N SER A 139 -2.70 9.10 24.01
CA SER A 139 -3.81 9.65 24.80
C SER A 139 -4.12 8.79 26.02
N ASP A 140 -4.64 9.44 27.06
CA ASP A 140 -5.09 8.79 28.29
C ASP A 140 -6.54 8.31 28.13
N THR A 141 -6.81 7.07 28.50
CA THR A 141 -8.15 6.48 28.55
C THR A 141 -8.82 6.62 29.93
N GLY A 142 -8.15 7.25 30.90
CA GLY A 142 -8.67 7.52 32.25
C GLY A 142 -8.73 6.29 33.16
N ARG A 143 -8.16 5.16 32.73
CA ARG A 143 -8.09 3.89 33.47
C ARG A 143 -6.66 3.44 33.75
N ASP A 144 -5.74 4.41 33.82
CA ASP A 144 -4.30 4.15 33.93
C ASP A 144 -3.74 3.37 32.72
N THR A 145 -4.45 3.48 31.60
CA THR A 145 -4.10 2.88 30.31
C THR A 145 -3.82 3.96 29.28
N THR A 146 -3.04 3.59 28.26
CA THR A 146 -2.57 4.49 27.22
C THR A 146 -2.99 4.00 25.86
N LEU A 147 -3.68 4.84 25.10
CA LEU A 147 -3.89 4.61 23.69
C LEU A 147 -2.73 5.20 22.90
N VAL A 148 -2.09 4.36 22.08
CA VAL A 148 -1.04 4.77 21.16
C VAL A 148 -1.57 4.63 19.74
N TYR A 149 -1.60 5.77 19.05
CA TYR A 149 -1.89 5.89 17.63
C TYR A 149 -0.56 6.02 16.90
N LEU A 150 -0.35 5.19 15.87
CA LEU A 150 0.83 5.23 15.01
C LEU A 150 0.37 5.56 13.59
N ASP A 151 1.03 6.55 13.00
CA ASP A 151 0.77 6.98 11.63
C ASP A 151 2.12 7.06 10.88
N PHE A 152 2.28 6.19 9.88
CA PHE A 152 3.48 6.14 9.04
C PHE A 152 3.24 6.82 7.70
N ALA A 153 4.09 7.79 7.38
CA ALA A 153 4.09 8.52 6.12
C ALA A 153 5.37 8.23 5.32
N PRO A 154 5.42 7.10 4.56
CA PRO A 154 6.57 6.79 3.72
C PRO A 154 6.65 7.77 2.54
N LYS A 155 7.80 8.41 2.38
CA LYS A 155 8.16 9.20 1.20
C LYS A 155 9.21 8.40 0.44
N VAL A 156 8.74 7.48 -0.40
CA VAL A 156 9.61 6.69 -1.26
C VAL A 156 9.74 7.40 -2.61
N GLU A 157 10.97 7.67 -3.02
CA GLU A 157 11.27 8.06 -4.40
C GLU A 157 11.36 6.79 -5.26
N GLY A 158 10.54 6.70 -6.31
CA GLY A 158 10.55 5.59 -7.27
C GLY A 158 9.47 4.51 -7.06
N VAL A 159 9.68 3.33 -7.64
CA VAL A 159 8.63 2.28 -7.80
C VAL A 159 8.55 1.30 -6.62
N GLN A 160 9.47 1.38 -5.65
CA GLN A 160 9.57 0.41 -4.55
C GLN A 160 8.74 0.81 -3.31
N PHE A 161 7.41 0.78 -3.44
CA PHE A 161 6.49 1.17 -2.36
C PHE A 161 6.63 0.36 -1.05
N ARG A 162 7.23 -0.84 -1.09
CA ARG A 162 7.39 -1.76 0.06
C ARG A 162 8.76 -1.67 0.75
N ALA A 163 9.60 -0.75 0.29
CA ALA A 163 10.91 -0.42 0.82
C ALA A 163 10.97 -0.21 2.34
N CYS A 164 9.89 0.29 2.91
CA CYS A 164 9.83 0.74 4.30
C CYS A 164 9.14 -0.28 5.22
N ASP A 165 8.69 -1.42 4.69
CA ASP A 165 7.80 -2.34 5.42
C ASP A 165 8.53 -3.01 6.59
N SER A 166 9.81 -3.32 6.43
CA SER A 166 10.67 -3.86 7.49
C SER A 166 10.91 -2.84 8.62
N ILE A 167 11.02 -1.55 8.27
CA ILE A 167 11.17 -0.46 9.24
C ILE A 167 9.88 -0.31 10.05
N VAL A 168 8.73 -0.26 9.38
CA VAL A 168 7.41 -0.10 10.01
C VAL A 168 7.12 -1.26 10.97
N THR A 169 7.27 -2.49 10.50
CA THR A 169 7.10 -3.70 11.33
C THR A 169 8.06 -3.72 12.51
N GLY A 170 9.35 -3.45 12.28
CA GLY A 170 10.35 -3.41 13.33
C GLY A 170 10.06 -2.38 14.42
N VAL A 171 9.56 -1.19 14.05
CA VAL A 171 9.18 -0.16 15.03
C VAL A 171 7.97 -0.60 15.86
N ILE A 172 6.93 -1.15 15.22
CA ILE A 172 5.73 -1.65 15.91
C ILE A 172 6.11 -2.74 16.91
N ASP A 173 6.90 -3.72 16.49
CA ASP A 173 7.36 -4.83 17.33
C ASP A 173 8.23 -4.32 18.49
N SER A 174 9.10 -3.35 18.23
CA SER A 174 9.97 -2.76 19.25
C SER A 174 9.19 -1.96 20.29
N ILE A 175 8.13 -1.26 19.90
CA ILE A 175 7.21 -0.57 20.81
C ILE A 175 6.51 -1.59 21.71
N GLU A 176 6.01 -2.70 21.13
CA GLU A 176 5.33 -3.75 21.88
C GLU A 176 6.28 -4.45 22.88
N MET A 177 7.53 -4.72 22.48
CA MET A 177 8.54 -5.29 23.40
C MET A 177 8.88 -4.36 24.57
N ARG A 178 8.90 -3.03 24.37
CA ARG A 178 9.34 -2.06 25.40
C ARG A 178 8.22 -1.62 26.33
N ILE A 179 7.00 -1.47 25.81
CA ILE A 179 5.83 -1.03 26.58
C ILE A 179 5.12 -2.23 27.21
N GLY A 180 5.02 -3.35 26.48
CA GLY A 180 4.26 -4.54 26.85
C GLY A 180 3.18 -4.87 25.80
N PRO A 181 2.46 -5.99 25.96
CA PRO A 181 1.42 -6.38 25.01
C PRO A 181 0.28 -5.36 25.02
N GLY A 182 -0.01 -4.81 23.85
CA GLY A 182 -1.12 -3.88 23.63
C GLY A 182 -2.39 -4.63 23.23
N ILE A 183 -3.55 -4.13 23.65
CA ILE A 183 -4.86 -4.62 23.20
C ILE A 183 -5.30 -3.70 22.06
N GLN A 184 -5.70 -4.26 20.91
CA GLN A 184 -6.23 -3.45 19.82
C GLN A 184 -7.57 -2.85 20.22
N VAL A 185 -7.70 -1.53 20.05
CA VAL A 185 -8.92 -0.77 20.38
C VAL A 185 -9.38 -0.03 19.12
N GLY A 186 -10.43 -0.56 18.51
CA GLY A 186 -11.02 -0.03 17.28
C GLY A 186 -11.10 -1.09 16.19
N ASP A 187 -11.77 -0.71 15.10
CA ASP A 187 -11.87 -1.54 13.90
C ASP A 187 -10.89 -1.01 12.85
N GLU A 188 -10.31 -1.94 12.10
CA GLU A 188 -9.59 -1.62 10.87
C GLU A 188 -10.50 -0.91 9.87
N THR A 189 -9.90 -0.17 8.93
CA THR A 189 -10.67 0.43 7.82
C THR A 189 -11.40 -0.68 7.08
N ASP A 190 -12.70 -0.45 6.85
CA ASP A 190 -13.60 -1.45 6.27
C ASP A 190 -13.05 -1.97 4.93
N THR A 191 -12.88 -3.29 4.86
CA THR A 191 -12.40 -4.01 3.67
C THR A 191 -13.52 -4.34 2.69
N ARG A 192 -14.78 -4.01 3.03
CA ARG A 192 -15.91 -4.17 2.13
C ARG A 192 -15.69 -3.41 0.84
N LEU A 193 -16.12 -4.05 -0.24
CA LEU A 193 -16.07 -3.45 -1.57
C LEU A 193 -17.12 -2.34 -1.64
N PRO A 194 -16.72 -1.08 -1.93
CA PRO A 194 -17.65 0.00 -2.12
C PRO A 194 -18.46 -0.25 -3.39
N ALA A 195 -19.46 0.59 -3.66
CA ALA A 195 -20.07 0.61 -4.97
C ALA A 195 -18.99 0.84 -6.06
N PRO A 196 -19.08 0.14 -7.21
CA PRO A 196 -18.16 0.35 -8.31
C PRO A 196 -18.17 1.82 -8.73
N PRO A 197 -17.01 2.39 -9.07
CA PRO A 197 -16.93 3.80 -9.38
C PRO A 197 -17.71 4.12 -10.66
N TRP A 198 -18.36 5.28 -10.69
CA TRP A 198 -19.26 5.68 -11.78
C TRP A 198 -18.58 5.62 -13.16
N TRP A 199 -17.28 5.95 -13.24
CA TRP A 199 -16.52 5.89 -14.49
C TRP A 199 -16.43 4.46 -15.05
N LEU A 200 -16.36 3.45 -14.19
CA LEU A 200 -16.31 2.05 -14.60
C LEU A 200 -17.67 1.60 -15.17
N ILE A 201 -18.77 2.13 -14.61
CA ILE A 201 -20.12 1.93 -15.14
C ILE A 201 -20.25 2.58 -16.52
N SER A 202 -19.77 3.82 -16.69
CA SER A 202 -19.76 4.51 -17.97
C SER A 202 -18.93 3.78 -19.04
N LEU A 203 -17.74 3.28 -18.68
CA LEU A 203 -16.92 2.46 -19.59
C LEU A 203 -17.63 1.17 -20.00
N SER A 204 -18.38 0.55 -19.08
CA SER A 204 -19.16 -0.65 -19.38
C SER A 204 -20.29 -0.37 -20.37
N ALA A 205 -21.00 0.74 -20.20
CA ALA A 205 -22.02 1.18 -21.15
C ALA A 205 -21.41 1.45 -22.54
N LEU A 206 -20.27 2.16 -22.60
CA LEU A 206 -19.57 2.41 -23.86
C LEU A 206 -19.11 1.12 -24.54
N ALA A 207 -18.59 0.16 -23.78
CA ALA A 207 -18.17 -1.14 -24.31
C ALA A 207 -19.36 -1.92 -24.88
N LEU A 208 -20.51 -1.86 -24.22
CA LEU A 208 -21.75 -2.46 -24.74
C LEU A 208 -22.21 -1.78 -26.03
N PHE A 209 -22.19 -0.45 -26.11
CA PHE A 209 -22.56 0.26 -27.34
C PHE A 209 -21.61 -0.03 -28.50
N ALA A 210 -20.29 -0.09 -28.24
CA ALA A 210 -19.30 -0.48 -29.26
C ALA A 210 -19.57 -1.91 -29.77
N LEU A 211 -19.79 -2.84 -28.85
CA LEU A 211 -20.10 -4.24 -29.18
C LEU A 211 -21.42 -4.37 -29.95
N LEU A 212 -22.47 -3.63 -29.57
CA LEU A 212 -23.73 -3.58 -30.32
C LEU A 212 -23.55 -3.04 -31.73
N GLY A 213 -22.75 -1.98 -31.89
CA GLY A 213 -22.41 -1.43 -33.21
C GLY A 213 -21.69 -2.44 -34.10
N ASP A 214 -20.76 -3.22 -33.53
CA ASP A 214 -20.03 -4.24 -34.28
C ASP A 214 -20.89 -5.48 -34.60
N ILE A 215 -21.80 -5.87 -33.70
CA ILE A 215 -22.82 -6.89 -34.00
C ILE A 215 -23.70 -6.43 -35.16
N GLN A 216 -24.17 -5.18 -35.14
CA GLN A 216 -25.03 -4.65 -36.19
C GLN A 216 -24.31 -4.66 -37.55
N LYS A 217 -23.03 -4.29 -37.60
CA LYS A 217 -22.23 -4.41 -38.82
C LYS A 217 -22.11 -5.86 -39.27
N ALA A 218 -21.82 -6.79 -38.35
CA ALA A 218 -21.65 -8.20 -38.68
C ALA A 218 -22.93 -8.90 -39.19
N ILE A 219 -24.11 -8.44 -38.77
CA ILE A 219 -25.41 -9.02 -39.20
C ILE A 219 -25.94 -8.36 -40.48
N PHE A 220 -25.74 -7.05 -40.65
CA PHE A 220 -26.41 -6.25 -41.69
C PHE A 220 -25.48 -5.73 -42.81
N SER A 221 -24.18 -6.06 -42.80
CA SER A 221 -23.27 -5.87 -43.94
C SER A 221 -23.08 -7.18 -44.70
#